data_AF-A0A8H5XJL8-F1
#
_entry.id   AF-A0A8H5XJL8-F1
#
_cell.length_a   1.000
_cell.length_b   1.000
_cell.length_c   1.000
_cell.angle_alpha   90.00
_cell.angle_beta   90.00
_cell.angle_gamma   90.00
#
_symmetry.space_group_name_H-M   'P 1'
#
loop_
_entity.id
_entity.type
_entity.pdbx_description
1 polymer ?
#
loop_
_entity_poly.entity_id
_entity_poly.type
_entity_poly.pdbx_seq_one_letter_code
_entity_poly.pdbx_strand_id
1 'polypeptide(L)'
;MPMYPLGVVPFRRETPFFYNKLELHIPECEIYRTDSIHEFEQRPIIGYFQCEKLIKRRERALVPRSHPVPGASNLPVERLSQRRLHDLTPALWFEDPYLVYVLLSLAQLQWQKRKSMTEAFFVRLFVTKASDTTHAHVFQADIPSKLLQALDDPTENMGNLVWPAIQHIEVPFEPHASFSERVAGQLLAGLKTRAPEETPRGEKCKRDEMEAEEETKSVKAWDDGICRWMMADGAADSA
;
A
#
# COMPACT_ATOMS: atom_id res chain seq x y z
N MET A 1 -21.71 4.04 8.20
CA MET A 1 -20.43 4.78 8.18
C MET A 1 -19.32 3.79 7.87
N PRO A 2 -18.37 4.08 6.97
CA PRO A 2 -17.21 3.21 6.78
C PRO A 2 -16.37 3.22 8.06
N MET A 3 -16.21 2.06 8.68
CA MET A 3 -15.45 1.89 9.91
C MET A 3 -13.99 1.59 9.52
N TYR A 4 -13.08 2.53 9.77
CA TYR A 4 -11.65 2.32 9.50
C TYR A 4 -11.00 1.58 10.69
N PRO A 5 -10.09 0.62 10.45
CA PRO A 5 -9.31 0.02 11.53
C PRO A 5 -8.53 1.09 12.30
N LEU A 6 -8.41 0.93 13.62
CA LEU A 6 -7.64 1.85 14.46
C LEU A 6 -6.16 1.83 14.04
N GLY A 7 -5.53 3.01 14.04
CA GLY A 7 -4.12 3.17 13.65
C GLY A 7 -3.83 3.08 12.16
N VAL A 8 -4.87 3.09 11.31
CA VAL A 8 -4.77 2.92 9.86
C VAL A 8 -5.53 4.07 9.15
N VAL A 9 -4.84 4.82 8.27
CA VAL A 9 -5.37 6.05 7.63
C VAL A 9 -5.52 5.86 6.11
N PRO A 10 -6.66 6.23 5.48
CA PRO A 10 -6.87 6.15 4.03
C PRO A 10 -5.83 6.98 3.28
N PHE A 11 -5.24 6.35 2.26
CA PHE A 11 -4.28 6.97 1.36
C PHE A 11 -4.67 6.64 -0.09
N ARG A 12 -5.25 7.61 -0.79
CA ARG A 12 -5.65 7.40 -2.19
C ARG A 12 -4.42 7.39 -3.09
N ARG A 13 -4.05 6.20 -3.56
CA ARG A 13 -3.20 5.98 -4.72
C ARG A 13 -3.65 4.73 -5.44
N GLU A 14 -3.42 4.71 -6.75
CA GLU A 14 -3.54 3.51 -7.55
C GLU A 14 -2.44 2.52 -7.18
N THR A 15 -2.74 1.23 -7.35
CA THR A 15 -1.85 0.12 -7.05
C THR A 15 -1.55 -0.67 -8.33
N PRO A 16 -0.99 -0.04 -9.38
CA PRO A 16 -0.73 -0.71 -10.64
C PRO A 16 0.16 -1.94 -10.41
N PHE A 17 -0.20 -3.03 -11.07
CA PHE A 17 0.66 -4.20 -11.17
C PHE A 17 1.48 -4.11 -12.44
N PHE A 18 2.77 -4.39 -12.29
CA PHE A 18 3.71 -4.40 -13.39
C PHE A 18 4.19 -5.82 -13.67
N TYR A 19 4.39 -6.11 -14.94
CA TYR A 19 5.10 -7.29 -15.40
C TYR A 19 5.94 -6.91 -16.61
N ASN A 20 7.22 -7.28 -16.63
CA ASN A 20 8.14 -6.87 -17.69
C ASN A 20 8.14 -5.35 -17.93
N LYS A 21 8.12 -4.55 -16.84
CA LYS A 21 7.99 -3.08 -16.85
C LYS A 21 6.71 -2.53 -17.49
N LEU A 22 5.77 -3.39 -17.89
CA LEU A 22 4.49 -3.00 -18.45
C LEU A 22 3.44 -3.00 -17.34
N GLU A 23 2.68 -1.92 -17.26
CA GLU A 23 1.48 -1.88 -16.44
C GLU A 23 0.43 -2.78 -17.08
N LEU A 24 0.06 -3.87 -16.39
CA LEU A 24 -0.93 -4.81 -16.93
C LEU A 24 -2.34 -4.49 -16.46
N HIS A 25 -2.51 -4.09 -15.20
CA HIS A 25 -3.83 -3.79 -14.64
C HIS A 25 -3.74 -3.11 -13.26
N ILE A 26 -4.74 -2.29 -12.95
CA ILE A 26 -4.89 -1.57 -11.68
C ILE A 26 -6.03 -2.21 -10.87
N PRO A 27 -5.73 -2.93 -9.79
CA PRO A 27 -6.75 -3.46 -8.91
C PRO A 27 -7.48 -2.33 -8.18
N GLU A 28 -8.78 -2.49 -7.98
CA GLU A 28 -9.62 -1.59 -7.19
C GLU A 28 -9.37 -1.82 -5.68
N CYS A 29 -8.15 -1.50 -5.25
CA CYS A 29 -7.67 -1.64 -3.88
C CYS A 29 -7.39 -0.25 -3.29
N GLU A 30 -7.98 0.03 -2.13
CA GLU A 30 -7.70 1.24 -1.37
C GLU A 30 -6.46 1.03 -0.51
N ILE A 31 -5.53 1.98 -0.49
CA ILE A 31 -4.32 1.84 0.33
C ILE A 31 -4.55 2.53 1.65
N TYR A 32 -4.05 1.93 2.71
CA TYR A 32 -3.92 2.54 4.00
C TYR A 32 -2.47 2.69 4.45
N ARG A 33 -2.24 3.64 5.35
CA ARG A 33 -0.95 3.83 6.03
C ARG A 33 -1.13 3.60 7.52
N THR A 34 -0.09 3.05 8.15
CA THR A 34 0.00 3.04 9.61
C THR A 34 0.13 4.48 10.11
N ASP A 35 -0.43 4.75 11.28
CA ASP A 35 -0.24 6.03 11.97
C ASP A 35 1.25 6.33 12.28
N SER A 36 1.52 7.54 12.71
CA SER A 36 2.85 7.97 13.15
C SER A 36 3.21 7.49 14.55
N ILE A 37 2.25 6.93 15.29
CA ILE A 37 2.43 6.49 16.69
C ILE A 37 3.29 5.22 16.73
N HIS A 38 3.10 4.33 15.75
CA HIS A 38 3.89 3.11 15.64
C HIS A 38 5.13 3.34 14.76
N GLU A 39 6.30 3.48 15.39
CA GLU A 39 7.59 3.54 14.70
C GLU A 39 8.07 2.14 14.31
N PHE A 40 7.54 1.59 13.22
CA PHE A 40 8.02 0.31 12.70
C PHE A 40 9.41 0.42 12.06
N GLU A 41 10.28 -0.57 12.30
CA GLU A 41 11.57 -0.72 11.61
C GLU A 41 11.37 -0.71 10.10
N GLN A 42 10.37 -1.47 9.66
CA GLN A 42 9.86 -1.50 8.29
C GLN A 42 8.34 -1.32 8.31
N ARG A 43 7.88 -0.14 7.88
CA ARG A 43 6.44 0.09 7.70
C ARG A 43 5.84 -0.89 6.66
N PRO A 44 4.73 -1.57 6.99
CA PRO A 44 4.02 -2.41 6.03
C PRO A 44 3.27 -1.55 5.02
N ILE A 45 2.89 -2.16 3.90
CA ILE A 45 1.86 -1.61 3.03
C ILE A 45 0.54 -2.33 3.31
N ILE A 46 -0.50 -1.55 3.60
CA ILE A 46 -1.83 -2.06 3.94
C ILE A 46 -2.77 -1.74 2.78
N GLY A 47 -3.44 -2.74 2.24
CA GLY A 47 -4.49 -2.59 1.25
C GLY A 47 -5.86 -2.93 1.83
N TYR A 48 -6.91 -2.41 1.20
CA TYR A 48 -8.29 -2.79 1.42
C TYR A 48 -8.98 -3.11 0.12
N PHE A 49 -9.59 -4.29 0.11
CA PHE A 49 -10.20 -4.86 -1.06
C PHE A 49 -11.61 -5.35 -0.77
N GLN A 50 -12.53 -4.99 -1.67
CA GLN A 50 -13.92 -5.42 -1.61
C GLN A 50 -14.14 -6.46 -2.70
N CYS A 51 -14.44 -7.69 -2.30
CA CYS A 51 -14.61 -8.80 -3.24
C CYS A 51 -15.76 -8.54 -4.23
N GLU A 52 -16.83 -7.86 -3.81
CA GLU A 52 -17.95 -7.53 -4.68
C GLU A 52 -17.55 -6.68 -5.89
N LYS A 53 -16.52 -5.82 -5.75
CA LYS A 53 -16.03 -5.02 -6.89
C LYS A 53 -15.45 -5.94 -7.97
N LEU A 54 -14.69 -6.96 -7.59
CA LEU A 54 -14.14 -7.97 -8.50
C LEU A 54 -15.24 -8.81 -9.16
N ILE A 55 -16.19 -9.30 -8.36
CA ILE A 55 -17.31 -10.11 -8.87
C ILE A 55 -18.07 -9.31 -9.94
N LYS A 56 -18.47 -8.08 -9.62
CA LYS A 56 -19.15 -7.19 -10.57
C LYS A 56 -18.31 -6.87 -11.80
N ARG A 57 -16.98 -6.81 -11.67
CA ARG A 57 -16.09 -6.57 -12.81
C ARG A 57 -16.02 -7.79 -13.73
N ARG A 58 -15.93 -9.01 -13.19
CA ARG A 58 -15.97 -10.24 -13.98
C ARG A 58 -17.29 -10.40 -14.72
N GLU A 59 -18.40 -10.16 -14.03
CA GLU A 59 -19.74 -10.18 -14.63
C GLU A 59 -19.84 -9.20 -15.80
N ARG A 60 -19.39 -7.94 -15.61
CA ARG A 60 -19.37 -6.91 -16.66
C ARG A 60 -18.47 -7.28 -17.84
N ALA A 61 -17.31 -7.87 -17.59
CA ALA A 61 -16.37 -8.26 -18.65
C ALA A 61 -16.88 -9.43 -19.50
N LEU A 62 -17.77 -10.26 -18.94
CA LEU A 62 -18.31 -11.45 -19.58
C LEU A 62 -19.78 -11.29 -20.02
N VAL A 63 -20.34 -10.07 -20.03
CA VAL A 63 -21.72 -9.87 -20.47
C VAL A 63 -21.92 -10.47 -21.86
N PRO A 64 -22.87 -11.41 -22.04
CA PRO A 64 -23.11 -12.04 -23.32
C PRO A 64 -23.61 -11.00 -24.32
N ARG A 65 -23.15 -11.10 -25.56
CA ARG A 65 -23.65 -10.24 -26.65
C ARG A 65 -25.10 -10.59 -26.94
N SER A 66 -25.94 -9.56 -27.02
CA SER A 66 -27.34 -9.68 -27.44
C SER A 66 -27.46 -10.37 -28.79
N HIS A 67 -28.57 -11.08 -28.99
CA HIS A 67 -28.88 -11.67 -30.28
C HIS A 67 -29.03 -10.56 -31.34
N PRO A 68 -28.56 -10.75 -32.59
CA PRO A 68 -28.70 -9.75 -33.65
C PRO A 68 -30.16 -9.42 -33.99
N VAL A 69 -31.07 -10.37 -33.77
CA VAL A 69 -32.52 -10.16 -33.89
C VAL A 69 -33.07 -9.62 -32.56
N PRO A 70 -33.72 -8.44 -32.54
CA PRO A 70 -34.35 -7.89 -31.35
C PRO A 70 -35.38 -8.85 -30.75
N GLY A 71 -35.35 -9.03 -29.43
CA GLY A 71 -36.28 -9.90 -28.70
C GLY A 71 -35.96 -11.40 -28.74
N ALA A 72 -34.97 -11.83 -29.53
CA ALA A 72 -34.47 -13.20 -29.49
C ALA A 72 -33.35 -13.36 -28.45
N SER A 73 -33.27 -14.56 -27.84
CA SER A 73 -32.21 -14.89 -26.89
C SER A 73 -30.97 -15.43 -27.59
N ASN A 74 -29.79 -15.21 -27.00
CA ASN A 74 -28.52 -15.74 -27.51
C ASN A 74 -27.98 -16.81 -26.57
N LEU A 75 -28.80 -17.85 -26.33
CA LEU A 75 -28.53 -18.90 -25.36
C LEU A 75 -27.13 -19.55 -25.49
N PRO A 76 -26.60 -19.81 -26.70
CA PRO A 76 -25.25 -20.35 -26.83
C PRO A 76 -24.17 -19.42 -26.26
N VAL A 77 -24.27 -18.11 -26.52
CA VAL A 77 -23.32 -17.10 -26.02
C VAL A 77 -23.51 -16.88 -24.52
N GLU A 78 -24.75 -16.91 -24.02
CA GLU A 78 -25.04 -16.85 -22.59
C GLU A 78 -24.40 -18.03 -21.84
N ARG A 79 -24.57 -19.26 -22.34
CA ARG A 79 -23.94 -20.46 -21.75
C ARG A 79 -22.42 -20.39 -21.78
N LEU A 80 -21.84 -19.90 -22.87
CA LEU A 80 -20.39 -19.72 -22.97
C LEU A 80 -19.85 -18.69 -21.96
N SER A 81 -20.56 -17.56 -21.81
CA SER A 81 -20.26 -16.54 -20.80
C SER A 81 -20.32 -17.11 -19.39
N GLN A 82 -21.40 -17.83 -19.05
CA GLN A 82 -21.56 -18.47 -17.74
C GLN A 82 -20.44 -19.47 -17.44
N ARG A 83 -20.04 -20.30 -18.42
CA ARG A 83 -18.89 -21.20 -18.26
C ARG A 83 -17.60 -20.45 -17.98
N ARG A 84 -17.31 -19.39 -18.73
CA ARG A 84 -16.11 -18.57 -18.48
C ARG A 84 -16.14 -17.91 -17.10
N LEU A 85 -17.30 -17.44 -16.65
CA LEU A 85 -17.43 -16.84 -15.32
C LEU A 85 -17.20 -17.87 -14.22
N HIS A 86 -17.73 -19.07 -14.39
CA HIS A 86 -17.49 -20.21 -13.51
C HIS A 86 -16.01 -20.58 -13.49
N ASP A 87 -15.34 -20.69 -14.64
CA ASP A 87 -13.92 -21.06 -14.72
C ASP A 87 -12.99 -20.00 -14.07
N LEU A 88 -13.40 -18.73 -14.08
CA LEU A 88 -12.67 -17.64 -13.42
C LEU A 88 -12.97 -17.48 -11.93
N THR A 89 -14.04 -18.09 -11.44
CA THR A 89 -14.51 -17.90 -10.06
C THR A 89 -14.22 -19.17 -9.27
N PRO A 90 -13.30 -19.12 -8.30
CA PRO A 90 -13.00 -20.30 -7.50
C PRO A 90 -14.19 -20.67 -6.61
N ALA A 91 -14.25 -21.95 -6.23
CA ALA A 91 -15.28 -22.45 -5.33
C ALA A 91 -15.23 -21.73 -3.97
N LEU A 92 -14.01 -21.51 -3.44
CA LEU A 92 -13.75 -20.68 -2.28
C LEU A 92 -13.22 -19.33 -2.73
N TRP A 93 -13.96 -18.27 -2.41
CA TRP A 93 -13.64 -16.93 -2.90
C TRP A 93 -12.30 -16.38 -2.36
N PHE A 94 -11.86 -16.85 -1.20
CA PHE A 94 -10.58 -16.44 -0.59
C PHE A 94 -9.37 -17.19 -1.19
N GLU A 95 -9.61 -18.21 -2.01
CA GLU A 95 -8.58 -18.89 -2.82
C GLU A 95 -8.41 -18.25 -4.20
N ASP A 96 -9.02 -17.08 -4.41
CA ASP A 96 -8.96 -16.39 -5.69
C ASP A 96 -7.54 -15.91 -5.99
N PRO A 97 -6.92 -16.36 -7.11
CA PRO A 97 -5.56 -15.94 -7.46
C PRO A 97 -5.45 -14.42 -7.68
N TYR A 98 -6.56 -13.74 -7.90
CA TYR A 98 -6.60 -12.29 -7.97
C TYR A 98 -6.20 -11.63 -6.63
N LEU A 99 -6.38 -12.28 -5.48
CA LEU A 99 -5.89 -11.76 -4.20
C LEU A 99 -4.36 -11.74 -4.14
N VAL A 100 -3.70 -12.77 -4.69
CA VAL A 100 -2.24 -12.82 -4.84
C VAL A 100 -1.77 -11.65 -5.72
N TYR A 101 -2.49 -11.40 -6.82
CA TYR A 101 -2.22 -10.27 -7.69
C TYR A 101 -2.31 -8.91 -6.97
N VAL A 102 -3.33 -8.70 -6.14
CA VAL A 102 -3.47 -7.48 -5.32
C VAL A 102 -2.32 -7.35 -4.32
N LEU A 103 -1.92 -8.45 -3.66
CA LEU A 103 -0.78 -8.44 -2.74
C LEU A 103 0.52 -8.07 -3.44
N LEU A 104 0.76 -8.62 -4.64
CA LEU A 104 1.94 -8.29 -5.44
C LEU A 104 1.95 -6.82 -5.88
N SER A 105 0.81 -6.27 -6.30
CA SER A 105 0.75 -4.87 -6.73
C SER A 105 1.02 -3.90 -5.57
N LEU A 106 0.58 -4.24 -4.36
CA LEU A 106 0.94 -3.50 -3.15
C LEU A 106 2.45 -3.58 -2.88
N ALA A 107 3.06 -4.76 -2.95
CA ALA A 107 4.50 -4.91 -2.76
C ALA A 107 5.30 -4.10 -3.80
N GLN A 108 4.91 -4.15 -5.08
CA GLN A 108 5.53 -3.36 -6.15
C GLN A 108 5.45 -1.87 -5.88
N LEU A 109 4.30 -1.36 -5.41
CA LEU A 109 4.16 0.04 -5.04
C LEU A 109 5.11 0.45 -3.90
N GLN A 110 5.37 -0.44 -2.94
CA GLN A 110 6.34 -0.19 -1.88
C GLN A 110 7.79 -0.25 -2.41
N TRP A 111 8.09 -1.23 -3.26
CA TRP A 111 9.40 -1.41 -3.88
C TRP A 111 9.82 -0.23 -4.75
N GLN A 112 8.92 0.29 -5.58
CA GLN A 112 9.19 1.48 -6.40
C GLN A 112 9.54 2.73 -5.58
N LYS A 113 8.98 2.85 -4.37
CA LYS A 113 9.28 3.95 -3.44
C LYS A 113 10.58 3.74 -2.69
N ARG A 114 10.91 2.49 -2.35
CA ARG A 114 12.07 2.11 -1.57
C ARG A 114 13.10 1.43 -2.47
N LYS A 115 13.85 2.24 -3.22
CA LYS A 115 14.92 1.78 -4.14
C LYS A 115 16.10 1.06 -3.43
N SER A 116 16.05 0.68 -2.14
CA SER A 116 17.20 0.10 -1.42
C SER A 116 16.89 -1.08 -0.47
N MET A 117 17.85 -2.02 -0.46
CA MET A 117 18.28 -3.03 0.55
C MET A 117 17.27 -3.88 1.32
N THR A 118 15.97 -3.81 1.05
CA THR A 118 15.00 -4.64 1.78
C THR A 118 14.91 -6.05 1.16
N GLU A 119 15.08 -7.09 1.97
CA GLU A 119 14.99 -8.48 1.50
C GLU A 119 13.55 -8.89 1.16
N ALA A 120 12.56 -8.39 1.91
CA ALA A 120 11.14 -8.67 1.69
C ALA A 120 10.23 -7.47 2.03
N PHE A 121 9.08 -7.38 1.39
CA PHE A 121 8.08 -6.34 1.59
C PHE A 121 6.90 -6.89 2.39
N PHE A 122 6.62 -6.32 3.56
CA PHE A 122 5.50 -6.71 4.40
C PHE A 122 4.19 -6.14 3.85
N VAL A 123 3.40 -7.02 3.24
CA VAL A 123 2.09 -6.70 2.68
C VAL A 123 1.01 -7.23 3.61
N ARG A 124 -0.01 -6.39 3.81
CA ARG A 124 -1.20 -6.72 4.60
C ARG A 124 -2.41 -6.31 3.79
N LEU A 125 -3.37 -7.21 3.62
CA LEU A 125 -4.58 -6.95 2.84
C LEU A 125 -5.80 -7.24 3.69
N PHE A 126 -6.57 -6.20 3.97
CA PHE A 126 -7.87 -6.31 4.59
C PHE A 126 -8.92 -6.54 3.50
N VAL A 127 -9.70 -7.61 3.63
CA VAL A 127 -10.69 -8.02 2.63
C VAL A 127 -12.04 -8.17 3.27
N THR A 128 -13.05 -7.63 2.59
CA THR A 128 -14.45 -7.79 2.98
C THR A 128 -15.25 -8.31 1.80
N LYS A 129 -16.22 -9.17 2.11
CA LYS A 129 -17.19 -9.71 1.17
C LYS A 129 -18.58 -9.46 1.74
N ALA A 130 -19.46 -8.81 0.98
CA ALA A 130 -20.82 -8.49 1.39
C ALA A 130 -21.69 -9.71 1.69
N SER A 131 -21.39 -10.86 1.06
CA SER A 131 -22.06 -12.14 1.39
C SER A 131 -21.52 -12.80 2.65
N ASP A 132 -20.34 -12.42 3.14
CA ASP A 132 -19.86 -12.84 4.44
C ASP A 132 -20.28 -11.81 5.49
N THR A 133 -21.28 -12.18 6.29
CA THR A 133 -21.81 -11.34 7.36
C THR A 133 -21.21 -11.70 8.72
N THR A 134 -20.24 -12.61 8.76
CA THR A 134 -19.70 -13.20 9.99
C THR A 134 -18.24 -12.83 10.23
N HIS A 135 -17.44 -12.76 9.16
CA HIS A 135 -16.03 -12.50 9.25
C HIS A 135 -15.58 -11.43 8.24
N ALA A 136 -14.55 -10.69 8.65
CA ALA A 136 -13.66 -10.02 7.71
C ALA A 136 -12.36 -10.81 7.61
N HIS A 137 -11.61 -10.60 6.54
CA HIS A 137 -10.44 -11.43 6.24
C HIS A 137 -9.20 -10.57 6.16
N VAL A 138 -8.11 -11.07 6.74
CA VAL A 138 -6.80 -10.44 6.69
C VAL A 138 -5.86 -11.42 6.01
N PHE A 139 -5.22 -10.96 4.93
CA PHE A 139 -4.14 -11.69 4.28
C PHE A 139 -2.82 -11.03 4.61
N GLN A 140 -1.86 -11.83 5.05
CA GLN A 140 -0.51 -11.38 5.36
C GLN A 140 0.48 -12.11 4.45
N ALA A 141 1.38 -11.36 3.85
CA ALA A 141 2.43 -11.92 3.02
C ALA A 141 3.69 -11.08 3.12
N ASP A 142 4.83 -11.74 3.18
CA ASP A 142 6.13 -11.11 3.16
C ASP A 142 6.77 -11.42 1.80
N ILE A 143 6.74 -10.44 0.90
CA ILE A 143 7.03 -10.65 -0.52
C ILE A 143 8.52 -10.38 -0.79
N PRO A 144 9.31 -11.38 -1.21
CA PRO A 144 10.74 -11.20 -1.44
C PRO A 144 11.02 -10.20 -2.57
N SER A 145 12.06 -9.38 -2.42
CA SER A 145 12.48 -8.44 -3.46
C SER A 145 12.90 -9.14 -4.75
N LYS A 146 13.50 -10.32 -4.66
CA LYS A 146 13.85 -11.17 -5.82
C LYS A 146 12.63 -11.57 -6.65
N LEU A 147 11.49 -11.83 -6.01
CA LEU A 147 10.26 -12.13 -6.75
C LEU A 147 9.78 -10.90 -7.53
N LEU A 148 9.87 -9.70 -6.93
CA LEU A 148 9.50 -8.46 -7.61
C LEU A 148 10.46 -8.11 -8.76
N GLN A 149 11.76 -8.39 -8.59
CA GLN A 149 12.77 -8.24 -9.65
C GLN A 149 12.44 -9.15 -10.84
N ALA A 150 12.15 -10.43 -10.60
CA ALA A 150 11.79 -11.35 -11.67
C ALA A 150 10.45 -11.02 -12.36
N LEU A 151 9.52 -10.39 -11.65
CA LEU A 151 8.30 -9.85 -12.28
C LEU A 151 8.61 -8.63 -13.15
N ASP A 152 9.56 -7.78 -12.78
CA ASP A 152 9.99 -6.61 -13.56
C ASP A 152 10.87 -6.98 -14.75
N ASP A 153 11.72 -7.99 -14.60
CA ASP A 153 12.59 -8.55 -15.64
C ASP A 153 12.41 -10.09 -15.72
N PRO A 154 11.49 -10.57 -16.59
CA PRO A 154 11.19 -11.99 -16.71
C PRO A 154 12.30 -12.79 -17.40
N THR A 155 13.42 -12.16 -17.78
CA THR A 155 14.61 -12.88 -18.24
C THR A 155 15.40 -13.49 -17.07
N GLU A 156 15.15 -13.02 -15.84
CA GLU A 156 15.68 -13.63 -14.63
C GLU A 156 15.08 -15.03 -14.41
N ASN A 157 15.86 -15.93 -13.80
CA ASN A 157 15.44 -17.33 -13.62
C ASN A 157 14.27 -17.44 -12.62
N MET A 158 13.05 -17.52 -13.14
CA MET A 158 11.84 -17.72 -12.34
C MET A 158 11.72 -19.12 -11.71
N GLY A 159 12.47 -20.11 -12.21
CA GLY A 159 12.38 -21.51 -11.75
C GLY A 159 12.86 -21.75 -10.31
N ASN A 160 13.68 -20.84 -9.79
CA ASN A 160 14.24 -20.92 -8.43
C ASN A 160 13.57 -19.95 -7.44
N LEU A 161 12.47 -19.30 -7.84
CA LEU A 161 11.80 -18.34 -6.98
C LEU A 161 10.99 -19.04 -5.90
N VAL A 162 11.17 -18.57 -4.66
CA VAL A 162 10.34 -18.97 -3.54
C VAL A 162 9.10 -18.08 -3.55
N TRP A 163 7.93 -18.69 -3.75
CA TRP A 163 6.66 -18.00 -3.60
C TRP A 163 6.40 -17.66 -2.12
N PRO A 164 5.93 -16.44 -1.80
CA PRO A 164 5.65 -16.07 -0.43
C PRO A 164 4.52 -16.93 0.15
N ALA A 165 4.69 -17.34 1.40
CA ALA A 165 3.59 -17.90 2.16
C ALA A 165 2.56 -16.79 2.42
N ILE A 166 1.30 -17.04 2.06
CA ILE A 166 0.20 -16.12 2.32
C ILE A 166 -0.60 -16.69 3.48
N GLN A 167 -0.61 -15.98 4.60
CA GLN A 167 -1.44 -16.34 5.74
C GLN A 167 -2.82 -15.71 5.56
N HIS A 168 -3.87 -16.51 5.76
CA HIS A 168 -5.26 -16.05 5.74
C HIS A 168 -5.82 -16.17 7.15
N ILE A 169 -6.33 -15.06 7.68
CA ILE A 169 -6.84 -14.94 9.03
C ILE A 169 -8.27 -14.41 8.95
N GLU A 170 -9.20 -15.14 9.55
CA GLU A 170 -10.60 -14.72 9.67
C GLU A 170 -10.79 -13.98 10.99
N VAL A 171 -11.36 -12.79 10.92
CA VAL A 171 -11.65 -11.94 12.07
C VAL A 171 -13.16 -11.82 12.18
N PRO A 172 -13.78 -12.42 13.21
CA PRO A 172 -15.22 -12.32 13.41
C PRO A 172 -15.65 -10.85 13.55
N PHE A 173 -16.83 -10.48 13.06
CA PHE A 173 -17.36 -9.12 13.26
C PHE A 173 -17.75 -8.85 14.71
N GLU A 174 -18.20 -9.88 15.42
CA GLU A 174 -18.57 -9.80 16.83
C GLU A 174 -17.38 -10.10 17.75
N PRO A 175 -17.24 -9.41 18.89
CA PRO A 175 -18.06 -8.26 19.32
C PRO A 175 -17.63 -6.97 18.60
N HIS A 176 -18.61 -6.25 18.04
CA HIS A 176 -18.38 -5.08 17.19
C HIS A 176 -17.56 -3.96 17.86
N ALA A 177 -17.69 -3.80 19.18
CA ALA A 177 -16.95 -2.78 19.93
C ALA A 177 -15.43 -2.94 19.85
N SER A 178 -14.94 -4.17 19.74
CA SER A 178 -13.50 -4.50 19.64
C SER A 178 -13.04 -4.79 18.22
N PHE A 179 -13.95 -4.76 17.24
CA PHE A 179 -13.67 -5.25 15.89
C PHE A 179 -12.52 -4.49 15.23
N SER A 180 -12.54 -3.16 15.29
CA SER A 180 -11.49 -2.32 14.71
C SER A 180 -10.11 -2.59 15.31
N GLU A 181 -10.03 -2.81 16.62
CA GLU A 181 -8.81 -3.16 17.34
C GLU A 181 -8.31 -4.55 16.95
N ARG A 182 -9.20 -5.54 16.88
CA ARG A 182 -8.83 -6.90 16.47
C ARG A 182 -8.31 -6.95 15.04
N VAL A 183 -8.97 -6.26 14.11
CA VAL A 183 -8.48 -6.16 12.71
C VAL A 183 -7.13 -5.45 12.67
N ALA A 184 -6.97 -4.33 13.37
CA ALA A 184 -5.69 -3.62 13.43
C ALA A 184 -4.57 -4.49 14.02
N GLY A 185 -4.86 -5.22 15.10
CA GLY A 185 -3.93 -6.17 15.71
C GLY A 185 -3.46 -7.24 14.73
N GLN A 186 -4.37 -7.78 13.91
CA GLN A 186 -3.99 -8.71 12.84
C GLN A 186 -3.22 -8.03 11.71
N LEU A 187 -3.57 -6.81 11.30
CA LEU A 187 -2.82 -6.10 10.25
C LEU A 187 -1.40 -5.76 10.69
N LEU A 188 -1.18 -5.50 11.99
CA LEU A 188 0.10 -5.08 12.53
C LEU A 188 0.91 -6.22 13.17
N ALA A 189 0.35 -7.42 13.24
CA ALA A 189 1.01 -8.59 13.82
C ALA A 189 2.34 -8.93 13.10
N GLY A 190 3.33 -9.33 13.91
CA GLY A 190 4.65 -9.76 13.45
C GLY A 190 5.58 -8.62 13.01
N LEU A 191 5.15 -7.35 13.08
CA LEU A 191 5.98 -6.21 12.73
C LEU A 191 6.87 -5.78 13.91
N LYS A 192 8.15 -5.51 13.62
CA LYS A 192 9.09 -5.00 14.61
C LYS A 192 8.93 -3.49 14.79
N THR A 193 8.67 -3.06 16.01
CA THR A 193 8.72 -1.65 16.41
C THR A 193 10.15 -1.29 16.79
N ARG A 194 10.62 -0.11 16.39
CA ARG A 194 11.84 0.48 16.93
C ARG A 194 11.60 0.79 18.40
N ALA A 195 12.56 0.41 19.24
CA ALA A 195 12.58 0.91 20.60
C ALA A 195 12.74 2.43 20.56
N PRO A 196 12.06 3.19 21.44
CA PRO A 196 12.40 4.60 21.63
C PRO A 196 13.88 4.66 21.99
N GLU A 197 14.68 5.41 21.24
CA GLU A 197 16.04 5.70 21.67
C GLU A 197 15.95 6.38 23.04
N GLU A 198 16.36 5.68 24.09
CA GLU A 198 16.65 6.31 25.37
C GLU A 198 17.75 7.33 25.10
N THR A 199 17.36 8.59 24.94
CA THR A 199 18.30 9.71 24.98
C THR A 199 19.19 9.53 26.20
N PRO A 200 20.54 9.53 26.07
CA PRO A 200 21.40 9.45 27.23
C PRO A 200 21.09 10.67 28.10
N ARG A 201 20.43 10.40 29.21
CA ARG A 201 20.09 11.36 30.25
C ARG A 201 21.39 12.00 30.70
N GLY A 202 21.64 13.22 30.23
CA GLY A 202 22.88 13.95 30.48
C GLY A 202 23.25 13.92 31.96
N GLU A 203 24.39 13.30 32.26
CA GLU A 203 25.10 13.51 33.51
C GLU A 203 25.53 14.97 33.55
N LYS A 204 24.73 15.78 34.26
CA LYS A 204 25.15 17.11 34.71
C LYS A 204 26.28 16.91 35.72
N CYS A 205 27.52 16.97 35.23
CA CYS A 205 28.68 17.17 36.08
C CYS A 205 28.60 18.60 36.63
N LYS A 206 28.23 18.73 37.91
CA LYS A 206 28.42 19.97 38.67
C LYS A 206 29.92 20.23 38.78
N ARG A 207 30.37 21.41 38.38
CA ARG A 207 31.61 22.00 38.88
C ARG A 207 31.39 23.50 39.09
N ASP A 208 31.92 23.95 40.22
CA ASP A 208 31.51 25.12 40.99
C ASP A 208 31.85 26.49 40.36
N GLU A 209 31.12 27.50 40.82
CA GLU A 209 31.30 28.93 40.60
C GLU A 209 32.66 29.45 41.13
N MET A 210 33.31 30.37 40.42
CA MET A 210 33.66 31.68 40.98
C MET A 210 34.07 32.71 39.90
N GLU A 211 33.70 33.95 40.19
CA GLU A 211 33.82 35.25 39.50
C GLU A 211 35.29 35.61 39.15
N ALA A 212 35.68 36.64 38.38
CA ALA A 212 35.10 37.92 38.02
C ALA A 212 35.89 38.55 36.83
N GLU A 213 35.37 39.69 36.37
CA GLU A 213 36.03 40.83 35.70
C GLU A 213 35.74 41.10 34.22
N GLU A 214 35.17 42.30 34.07
CA GLU A 214 34.81 43.05 32.88
C GLU A 214 36.06 43.44 32.07
N GLU A 215 35.94 43.50 30.73
CA GLU A 215 36.41 44.70 30.04
C GLU A 215 35.62 44.95 28.76
N THR A 216 35.31 46.23 28.59
CA THR A 216 34.43 46.80 27.58
C THR A 216 35.13 46.96 26.22
N LYS A 217 34.39 46.80 25.11
CA LYS A 217 34.54 47.70 23.96
C LYS A 217 33.33 47.71 23.03
N SER A 218 32.97 48.94 22.74
CA SER A 218 31.81 49.44 22.01
C SER A 218 32.11 49.58 20.50
N VAL A 219 31.06 49.88 19.72
CA VAL A 219 31.05 50.52 18.37
C VAL A 219 31.16 49.51 17.19
N LYS A 220 30.29 49.43 16.17
CA LYS A 220 29.18 50.26 15.64
C LYS A 220 28.29 49.42 14.71
N ALA A 221 27.07 49.93 14.50
CA ALA A 221 26.18 49.62 13.39
C ALA A 221 26.88 49.74 12.01
N TRP A 222 26.34 49.06 11.00
CA TRP A 222 25.83 49.63 9.73
C TRP A 222 24.83 48.66 9.10
N ASP A 223 23.74 49.23 8.62
CA ASP A 223 22.68 48.63 7.82
C ASP A 223 23.13 48.38 6.35
N ASP A 224 22.21 47.74 5.63
CA ASP A 224 22.00 47.73 4.18
C ASP A 224 22.73 46.66 3.33
N GLY A 225 21.92 45.92 2.56
CA GLY A 225 22.45 45.02 1.53
C GLY A 225 21.45 44.02 0.93
N ILE A 226 20.33 44.52 0.43
CA ILE A 226 19.46 43.79 -0.51
C ILE A 226 20.29 43.31 -1.72
N CYS A 227 20.25 42.02 -2.02
CA CYS A 227 20.63 41.48 -3.34
C CYS A 227 19.42 40.80 -3.99
N ARG A 228 18.62 41.64 -4.66
CA ARG A 228 17.77 41.30 -5.82
C ARG A 228 18.55 41.69 -7.08
N TRP A 229 18.10 41.23 -8.25
CA TRP A 229 18.63 41.43 -9.62
C TRP A 229 19.63 40.32 -10.05
N MET A 230 19.53 39.70 -11.23
CA MET A 230 19.13 40.28 -12.52
C MET A 230 18.46 39.24 -13.44
N MET A 231 17.38 39.67 -14.09
CA MET A 231 16.88 39.10 -15.34
C MET A 231 17.82 39.48 -16.49
N ALA A 232 17.87 38.65 -17.53
CA ALA A 232 18.19 39.08 -18.88
C ALA A 232 16.99 38.73 -19.76
N ASP A 233 16.12 39.72 -19.93
CA ASP A 233 15.22 39.84 -21.08
C ASP A 233 16.02 40.25 -22.32
N GLY A 234 15.48 39.89 -23.48
CA GLY A 234 15.71 40.60 -24.74
C GLY A 234 15.76 39.63 -25.92
N ALA A 235 15.02 39.84 -27.00
CA ALA A 235 13.97 40.79 -27.32
C ALA A 235 13.30 40.25 -28.59
N ALA A 236 12.02 40.57 -28.76
CA ALA A 236 11.33 40.47 -30.04
C ALA A 236 11.97 41.44 -31.06
N ASP A 237 11.92 41.09 -32.35
CA ASP A 237 11.33 42.02 -33.31
C ASP A 237 10.84 41.32 -34.60
N SER A 238 9.53 41.45 -34.75
CA SER A 238 8.67 41.60 -35.92
C SER A 238 9.31 41.75 -37.32
N ALA A 239 8.78 40.97 -38.28
CA ALA A 239 8.35 41.42 -39.60
C ALA A 239 7.24 40.49 -40.11
#